data_AF-A0A554KNU4-F1
#
_entry.id   AF-A0A554KNU4-F1
#
_cell.length_a   1.000
_cell.length_b   1.000
_cell.length_c   1.000
_cell.angle_alpha   90.00
_cell.angle_beta   90.00
_cell.angle_gamma   90.00
#
_symmetry.space_group_name_H-M   'P 1'
#
loop_
_entity.id
_entity.type
_entity.pdbx_description
1 polymer ?
#
loop_
_entity_poly.entity_id
_entity_poly.type
_entity_poly.pdbx_seq_one_letter_code
_entity_poly.pdbx_strand_id
1 'polypeptide(L)'
;MKKEQNLAGIDSSSAWDVPPLREAVIDSDGSAWDRKTEEIIEKYKRIIVLRGAGSVNGIDKKAADELLEKDLLPRIKRELESGAVAIMFDGDSDSPDKPDVGYIMGRLRDELRQELDDSVLFATAQKKSWYYPAEPGTNLANTHGLQYETYVFEDGKFPGEHNRFTQSERLVNADGYEQWYIGASGPIASEQLQDYNAKIEGDKKHRVVVFRAPLNEALSDDIAKKLEAAKVSQDQSKITKLEGALEQRKHKYGVPWDDSGNPIVDASKYPHLEFEFVTK
;
A
#
# COMPACT_ATOMS: atom_id res chain seq x y z
N MET A 1 -8.24 55.14 -26.44
CA MET A 1 -8.44 55.89 -25.20
C MET A 1 -8.88 54.91 -24.13
N LYS A 2 -8.12 54.84 -23.03
CA LYS A 2 -8.20 53.85 -21.95
C LYS A 2 -9.56 53.85 -21.23
N LYS A 3 -9.95 52.69 -20.68
CA LYS A 3 -9.94 52.47 -19.22
C LYS A 3 -9.97 50.97 -18.88
N GLU A 4 -8.81 50.48 -18.47
CA GLU A 4 -8.63 49.34 -17.58
C GLU A 4 -9.29 49.64 -16.22
N GLN A 5 -9.94 48.65 -15.61
CA GLN A 5 -9.99 48.52 -14.16
C GLN A 5 -9.93 47.03 -13.75
N ASN A 6 -8.75 46.67 -13.28
CA ASN A 6 -8.45 45.85 -12.11
C ASN A 6 -9.09 44.45 -11.98
N LEU A 7 -8.41 43.47 -12.58
CA LEU A 7 -8.12 42.21 -11.90
C LEU A 7 -7.04 42.47 -10.85
N ALA A 8 -7.39 42.34 -9.58
CA ALA A 8 -6.42 42.27 -8.50
C ALA A 8 -6.87 41.21 -7.49
N GLY A 9 -6.02 40.20 -7.31
CA GLY A 9 -5.99 39.41 -6.08
C GLY A 9 -6.50 37.98 -6.14
N ILE A 10 -5.98 37.16 -7.07
CA ILE A 10 -5.65 35.78 -6.68
C ILE A 10 -4.17 35.61 -7.00
N ASP A 11 -3.40 35.65 -5.92
CA ASP A 11 -1.98 35.37 -5.89
C ASP A 11 -1.75 33.95 -6.42
N SER A 12 -1.09 33.83 -7.58
CA SER A 12 -0.73 32.56 -8.20
C SER A 12 0.57 31.99 -7.63
N SER A 13 0.96 32.36 -6.39
CA SER A 13 2.15 31.85 -5.72
C SER A 13 1.86 30.62 -4.85
N SER A 14 1.80 29.47 -5.51
CA SER A 14 2.50 28.25 -5.09
C SER A 14 2.29 27.19 -6.17
N ALA A 15 2.83 27.48 -7.36
CA ALA A 15 3.18 26.39 -8.26
C ALA A 15 4.22 25.56 -7.52
N TRP A 16 3.79 24.44 -6.94
CA TRP A 16 4.64 23.50 -6.25
C TRP A 16 5.70 23.00 -7.23
N ASP A 17 6.98 23.01 -6.82
CA ASP A 17 8.07 22.39 -7.58
C ASP A 17 7.87 20.87 -7.52
N VAL A 18 6.98 20.36 -8.39
CA VAL A 18 6.83 18.92 -8.61
C VAL A 18 8.12 18.46 -9.32
N PRO A 19 8.83 17.45 -8.78
CA PRO A 19 10.00 16.90 -9.45
C PRO A 19 9.66 16.52 -10.90
N PRO A 20 10.63 16.62 -11.85
CA PRO A 20 10.38 16.25 -13.23
C PRO A 20 9.84 14.82 -13.30
N LEU A 21 8.79 14.62 -14.12
CA LEU A 21 8.15 13.32 -14.34
C LEU A 21 9.23 12.28 -14.65
N ARG A 22 9.43 11.30 -13.76
CA ARG A 22 10.15 10.08 -14.11
C ARG A 22 9.12 9.12 -14.71
N GLU A 23 9.50 8.43 -15.78
CA GLU A 23 8.65 7.39 -16.38
C GLU A 23 8.68 6.15 -15.49
N ALA A 24 7.58 5.39 -15.46
CA ALA A 24 7.55 4.10 -14.80
C ALA A 24 8.48 3.12 -15.53
N VAL A 25 9.19 2.31 -14.77
CA VAL A 25 10.09 1.30 -15.32
C VAL A 25 9.28 0.06 -15.68
N ILE A 26 9.14 -0.21 -16.99
CA ILE A 26 8.58 -1.48 -17.46
C ILE A 26 9.67 -2.55 -17.37
N ASP A 27 9.65 -3.32 -16.29
CA ASP A 27 10.68 -4.29 -15.97
C ASP A 27 10.30 -5.70 -16.46
N SER A 28 10.74 -6.00 -17.67
CA SER A 28 10.32 -7.18 -18.39
C SER A 28 11.06 -8.45 -17.98
N ASP A 29 12.17 -8.33 -17.26
CA ASP A 29 13.05 -9.41 -16.82
C ASP A 29 13.42 -9.37 -15.32
N GLY A 30 13.05 -8.31 -14.61
CA GLY A 30 13.27 -8.14 -13.17
C GLY A 30 14.61 -7.48 -12.83
N SER A 31 15.47 -7.22 -13.83
CA SER A 31 16.83 -6.74 -13.59
C SER A 31 16.86 -5.32 -13.05
N ALA A 32 15.87 -4.48 -13.39
CA ALA A 32 15.80 -3.12 -12.86
C ALA A 32 15.36 -3.13 -11.39
N TRP A 33 14.43 -3.99 -11.03
CA TRP A 33 14.01 -4.22 -9.66
C TRP A 33 15.11 -4.85 -8.81
N ASP A 34 15.87 -5.78 -9.35
CA ASP A 34 17.00 -6.38 -8.64
C ASP A 34 18.03 -5.31 -8.28
N ARG A 35 18.43 -4.45 -9.24
CA ARG A 35 19.33 -3.32 -8.96
C ARG A 35 18.75 -2.36 -7.92
N LYS A 36 17.44 -2.07 -8.00
CA LYS A 36 16.77 -1.22 -7.01
C LYS A 36 16.74 -1.87 -5.64
N THR A 37 16.56 -3.18 -5.57
CA THR A 37 16.61 -3.93 -4.31
C THR A 37 17.99 -3.81 -3.66
N GLU A 38 19.07 -3.87 -4.45
CA GLU A 38 20.43 -3.63 -3.94
C GLU A 38 20.60 -2.22 -3.38
N GLU A 39 20.17 -1.20 -4.13
CA GLU A 39 20.18 0.19 -3.67
C GLU A 39 19.37 0.36 -2.37
N ILE A 40 18.20 -0.27 -2.29
CA ILE A 40 17.33 -0.18 -1.11
C ILE A 40 18.03 -0.75 0.13
N ILE A 41 18.61 -1.94 -0.01
CA ILE A 41 19.28 -2.65 1.09
C ILE A 41 20.53 -1.90 1.57
N GLU A 42 21.26 -1.26 0.65
CA GLU A 42 22.49 -0.52 0.98
C GLU A 42 22.21 0.85 1.61
N LYS A 43 21.19 1.57 1.11
CA LYS A 43 20.93 2.97 1.49
C LYS A 43 20.00 3.13 2.68
N TYR A 44 18.98 2.28 2.81
CA TYR A 44 17.89 2.52 3.74
C TYR A 44 18.03 1.68 5.01
N LYS A 45 17.97 2.37 6.16
CA LYS A 45 18.08 1.74 7.47
C LYS A 45 16.84 0.94 7.82
N ARG A 46 15.67 1.36 7.31
CA ARG A 46 14.38 0.70 7.47
C ARG A 46 13.73 0.50 6.11
N ILE A 47 13.16 -0.69 5.92
CA ILE A 47 12.42 -1.06 4.72
C ILE A 47 11.03 -1.48 5.20
N ILE A 48 10.06 -0.60 5.00
CA ILE A 48 8.68 -0.79 5.45
C ILE A 48 7.84 -1.15 4.25
N VAL A 49 7.29 -2.36 4.26
CA VAL A 49 6.39 -2.80 3.19
C VAL A 49 4.95 -2.78 3.68
N LEU A 50 4.14 -1.92 3.08
CA LEU A 50 2.73 -1.79 3.37
C LEU A 50 1.96 -2.93 2.70
N ARG A 51 1.13 -3.58 3.51
CA ARG A 51 0.16 -4.63 3.17
C ARG A 51 -1.19 -4.20 3.73
N GLY A 52 -2.29 -4.79 3.26
CA GLY A 52 -3.57 -4.56 3.93
C GLY A 52 -4.77 -4.58 3.03
N ALA A 53 -5.76 -3.75 3.39
CA ALA A 53 -6.97 -3.59 2.62
C ALA A 53 -6.64 -3.18 1.18
N GLY A 54 -7.12 -3.98 0.22
CA GLY A 54 -7.25 -3.56 -1.18
C GLY A 54 -8.60 -2.89 -1.42
N SER A 55 -8.82 -2.40 -2.64
CA SER A 55 -10.00 -1.64 -3.07
C SER A 55 -11.37 -2.31 -2.84
N VAL A 56 -11.40 -3.62 -2.53
CA VAL A 56 -12.62 -4.37 -2.18
C VAL A 56 -12.95 -4.32 -0.68
N ASN A 57 -11.92 -4.25 0.18
CA ASN A 57 -12.10 -4.17 1.63
C ASN A 57 -12.21 -2.70 2.06
N GLY A 58 -11.30 -1.85 1.59
CA GLY A 58 -11.26 -0.45 1.96
C GLY A 58 -11.23 -0.18 3.47
N ILE A 59 -11.01 1.06 3.83
CA ILE A 59 -10.85 1.52 5.21
C ILE A 59 -11.79 2.71 5.37
N ASP A 60 -12.50 2.79 6.49
CA ASP A 60 -13.24 4.00 6.82
C ASP A 60 -12.29 5.22 6.75
N LYS A 61 -12.71 6.27 6.04
CA LYS A 61 -11.82 7.40 5.76
C LYS A 61 -11.33 8.08 7.03
N LYS A 62 -12.22 8.30 7.99
CA LYS A 62 -11.85 8.93 9.26
C LYS A 62 -10.85 8.06 10.01
N ALA A 63 -11.06 6.74 10.04
CA ALA A 63 -10.10 5.83 10.65
C ALA A 63 -8.76 5.77 9.92
N ALA A 64 -8.75 5.83 8.58
CA ALA A 64 -7.51 5.89 7.80
C ALA A 64 -6.71 7.16 8.12
N ASP A 65 -7.39 8.31 8.20
CA ASP A 65 -6.79 9.60 8.55
C ASP A 65 -6.24 9.57 9.99
N GLU A 66 -7.03 9.08 10.96
CA GLU A 66 -6.59 8.98 12.36
C GLU A 66 -5.42 8.01 12.55
N LEU A 67 -5.45 6.85 11.89
CA LEU A 67 -4.36 5.86 11.94
C LEU A 67 -3.06 6.46 11.41
N LEU A 68 -3.15 7.20 10.31
CA LEU A 68 -1.99 7.85 9.71
C LEU A 68 -1.37 8.89 10.64
N GLU A 69 -2.19 9.77 11.21
CA GLU A 69 -1.74 10.86 12.08
C GLU A 69 -1.20 10.37 13.43
N LYS A 70 -1.87 9.39 14.04
CA LYS A 70 -1.57 8.96 15.42
C LYS A 70 -0.54 7.84 15.48
N ASP A 71 -0.47 6.99 14.47
CA ASP A 71 0.37 5.79 14.50
C ASP A 71 1.44 5.78 13.41
N LEU A 72 1.05 5.86 12.14
CA LEU A 72 1.99 5.63 11.04
C LEU A 72 3.05 6.73 10.93
N LEU A 73 2.63 8.00 10.87
CA LEU A 73 3.55 9.13 10.75
C LEU A 73 4.52 9.25 11.93
N PRO A 74 4.07 9.20 13.21
CA PRO A 74 5.00 9.30 14.33
C PRO A 74 6.02 8.15 14.37
N ARG A 75 5.64 6.95 13.89
CA ARG A 75 6.57 5.81 13.78
C ARG A 75 7.61 6.06 12.71
N ILE A 76 7.19 6.44 11.49
CA ILE A 76 8.12 6.72 10.38
C ILE A 76 9.07 7.85 10.74
N LYS A 77 8.57 8.94 11.33
CA LYS A 77 9.40 10.07 11.77
C LYS A 77 10.47 9.66 12.78
N ARG A 78 10.15 8.72 13.68
CA ARG A 78 11.12 8.18 14.65
C ARG A 78 12.18 7.30 13.99
N GLU A 79 11.79 6.51 12.99
CA GLU A 79 12.75 5.73 12.20
C GLU A 79 13.68 6.64 11.39
N LEU A 80 13.16 7.77 10.86
CA LEU A 80 13.95 8.78 10.15
C LEU A 80 15.06 9.40 11.01
N GLU A 81 14.85 9.54 12.32
CA GLU A 81 15.90 9.98 13.26
C GLU A 81 17.11 9.02 13.29
N SER A 82 16.90 7.75 12.92
CA SER A 82 17.92 6.69 12.94
C SER A 82 18.55 6.43 11.57
N GLY A 83 17.99 6.98 10.48
CA GLY A 83 18.49 6.83 9.12
C GLY A 83 17.39 6.84 8.07
N ALA A 84 17.78 6.74 6.80
CA ALA A 84 16.83 6.78 5.69
C ALA A 84 15.83 5.61 5.72
N VAL A 85 14.59 5.87 5.30
CA VAL A 85 13.48 4.90 5.29
C VAL A 85 12.97 4.67 3.87
N ALA A 86 12.86 3.40 3.46
CA ALA A 86 12.15 3.00 2.25
C ALA A 86 10.73 2.55 2.62
N ILE A 87 9.72 3.12 1.96
CA ILE A 87 8.31 2.74 2.10
C ILE A 87 7.85 2.18 0.76
N MET A 88 7.37 0.96 0.78
CA MET A 88 7.02 0.19 -0.40
C MET A 88 5.62 -0.39 -0.28
N PHE A 89 4.94 -0.60 -1.40
CA PHE A 89 3.65 -1.28 -1.41
C PHE A 89 3.37 -1.91 -2.77
N ASP A 90 2.61 -2.99 -2.78
CA ASP A 90 2.03 -3.54 -4.00
C ASP A 90 0.59 -3.05 -4.02
N GLY A 91 0.31 -1.94 -4.69
CA GLY A 91 -0.97 -1.29 -4.46
C GLY A 91 -1.55 -0.44 -5.56
N ASP A 92 -2.80 -0.10 -5.26
CA ASP A 92 -3.77 0.62 -6.06
C ASP A 92 -3.50 2.14 -6.00
N SER A 93 -4.29 2.88 -6.77
CA SER A 93 -4.20 4.34 -6.81
C SER A 93 -4.61 4.98 -5.48
N ASP A 94 -4.06 6.16 -5.19
CA ASP A 94 -4.57 7.00 -4.09
C ASP A 94 -6.03 7.40 -4.37
N SER A 95 -6.97 6.80 -3.63
CA SER A 95 -8.41 7.03 -3.78
C SER A 95 -9.05 7.51 -2.47
N PRO A 96 -9.25 8.82 -2.29
CA PRO A 96 -9.89 9.37 -1.09
C PRO A 96 -11.34 8.89 -0.87
N ASP A 97 -12.05 8.56 -1.95
CA ASP A 97 -13.44 8.08 -1.89
C ASP A 97 -13.52 6.61 -1.45
N LYS A 98 -12.43 5.85 -1.63
CA LYS A 98 -12.32 4.43 -1.29
C LYS A 98 -10.96 4.13 -0.64
N PRO A 99 -10.71 4.68 0.57
CA PRO A 99 -9.41 4.58 1.19
C PRO A 99 -8.97 3.13 1.33
N ASP A 100 -7.75 2.84 0.94
CA ASP A 100 -7.10 1.54 1.07
C ASP A 100 -5.59 1.76 1.33
N VAL A 101 -4.74 0.75 1.12
CA VAL A 101 -3.28 0.92 1.28
C VAL A 101 -2.70 2.00 0.34
N GLY A 102 -3.27 2.19 -0.85
CA GLY A 102 -2.86 3.24 -1.79
C GLY A 102 -3.19 4.63 -1.28
N TYR A 103 -4.35 4.82 -0.66
CA TYR A 103 -4.69 6.08 0.02
C TYR A 103 -3.71 6.40 1.16
N ILE A 104 -3.38 5.41 1.99
CA ILE A 104 -2.41 5.58 3.08
C ILE A 104 -1.04 5.96 2.53
N MET A 105 -0.58 5.30 1.47
CA MET A 105 0.66 5.65 0.78
C MET A 105 0.64 7.08 0.22
N GLY A 106 -0.49 7.50 -0.38
CA GLY A 106 -0.72 8.85 -0.88
C GLY A 106 -0.60 9.92 0.19
N ARG A 107 -1.23 9.69 1.33
CA ARG A 107 -1.18 10.59 2.47
C ARG A 107 0.19 10.61 3.14
N LEU A 108 0.88 9.46 3.29
CA LEU A 108 2.26 9.45 3.78
C LEU A 108 3.19 10.25 2.86
N ARG A 109 2.99 10.16 1.54
CA ARG A 109 3.75 10.91 0.55
C ARG A 109 3.53 12.42 0.65
N ASP A 110 2.31 12.86 0.93
CA ASP A 110 2.01 14.27 1.17
C ASP A 110 2.70 14.82 2.42
N GLU A 111 2.59 14.07 3.51
CA GLU A 111 3.02 14.51 4.84
C GLU A 111 4.54 14.49 4.99
N LEU A 112 5.22 13.62 4.24
CA LEU A 112 6.68 13.50 4.22
C LEU A 112 7.33 14.20 3.02
N ARG A 113 6.60 15.07 2.30
CA ARG A 113 7.09 15.78 1.11
C ARG A 113 8.35 16.62 1.33
N GLN A 114 8.56 17.11 2.55
CA GLN A 114 9.74 17.92 2.91
C GLN A 114 10.95 17.07 3.32
N GLU A 115 10.74 15.78 3.57
CA GLU A 115 11.77 14.80 3.96
C GLU A 115 12.38 14.10 2.73
N LEU A 116 12.08 14.60 1.51
CA LEU A 116 12.41 13.94 0.23
C LEU A 116 13.82 14.23 -0.27
N ASP A 117 14.64 14.92 0.51
CA ASP A 117 16.08 15.10 0.27
C ASP A 117 16.82 13.78 0.61
N ASP A 118 16.53 12.73 -0.16
CA ASP A 118 17.09 11.36 -0.09
C ASP A 118 16.75 10.52 1.16
N SER A 119 16.15 11.10 2.20
CA SER A 119 15.85 10.40 3.46
C SER A 119 14.66 9.45 3.38
N VAL A 120 13.71 9.66 2.47
CA VAL A 120 12.56 8.76 2.27
C VAL A 120 12.40 8.33 0.82
N LEU A 121 12.36 7.02 0.58
CA LEU A 121 11.93 6.45 -0.69
C LEU A 121 10.47 6.03 -0.61
N PHE A 122 9.71 6.38 -1.64
CA PHE A 122 8.38 5.83 -1.90
C PHE A 122 8.42 5.04 -3.21
N ALA A 123 8.24 3.73 -3.15
CA ALA A 123 8.30 2.86 -4.31
C ALA A 123 7.09 1.90 -4.39
N THR A 124 6.74 1.51 -5.62
CA THR A 124 5.67 0.54 -5.88
C THR A 124 6.07 -0.47 -6.93
N ALA A 125 5.64 -1.71 -6.71
CA ALA A 125 5.78 -2.82 -7.65
C ALA A 125 4.39 -3.23 -8.13
N GLN A 126 4.16 -3.14 -9.43
CA GLN A 126 2.85 -3.32 -10.04
C GLN A 126 2.86 -4.42 -11.09
N LYS A 127 1.81 -5.24 -11.09
CA LYS A 127 1.51 -6.14 -12.21
C LYS A 127 0.69 -5.39 -13.26
N LYS A 128 1.11 -5.48 -14.52
CA LYS A 128 0.52 -4.71 -15.64
C LYS A 128 -1.00 -4.93 -15.80
N SER A 129 -1.51 -6.15 -15.63
CA SER A 129 -2.96 -6.40 -15.72
C SER A 129 -3.82 -5.81 -14.59
N TRP A 130 -3.22 -5.38 -13.48
CA TRP A 130 -3.96 -5.01 -12.26
C TRP A 130 -3.88 -3.54 -11.91
N TYR A 131 -2.70 -2.94 -12.01
CA TYR A 131 -2.46 -1.58 -11.48
C TYR A 131 -1.75 -0.68 -12.47
N TYR A 132 -1.72 -1.04 -13.76
CA TYR A 132 -1.09 -0.20 -14.76
C TYR A 132 -1.77 1.18 -14.79
N PRO A 133 -1.01 2.27 -14.67
CA PRO A 133 -1.58 3.61 -14.68
C PRO A 133 -2.41 3.83 -15.95
N ALA A 134 -3.42 4.69 -15.84
CA ALA A 134 -4.33 5.01 -16.94
C ALA A 134 -3.59 5.42 -18.23
N GLU A 135 -2.42 6.04 -18.07
CA GLU A 135 -1.47 6.33 -19.14
C GLU A 135 -0.27 5.36 -19.10
N PRO A 136 -0.10 4.52 -20.13
CA PRO A 136 1.03 3.60 -20.22
C PRO A 136 2.39 4.29 -20.03
N GLY A 137 3.20 3.77 -19.10
CA GLY A 137 4.56 4.25 -18.85
C GLY A 137 4.68 5.43 -17.88
N THR A 138 3.58 5.87 -17.27
CA THR A 138 3.61 6.92 -16.23
C THR A 138 3.83 6.32 -14.84
N ASN A 139 4.51 7.05 -13.95
CA ASN A 139 4.57 6.66 -12.54
C ASN A 139 3.18 6.76 -11.90
N LEU A 140 2.91 5.87 -10.95
CA LEU A 140 1.81 6.08 -10.02
C LEU A 140 2.12 7.33 -9.17
N ALA A 141 1.09 8.13 -8.90
CA ALA A 141 1.18 9.33 -8.09
C ALA A 141 0.02 9.41 -7.10
N ASN A 142 0.22 10.15 -6.02
CA ASN A 142 -0.87 10.48 -5.13
C ASN A 142 -1.82 11.52 -5.76
N THR A 143 -2.92 11.84 -5.07
CA THR A 143 -3.94 12.80 -5.52
C THR A 143 -3.42 14.23 -5.70
N HIS A 144 -2.28 14.58 -5.10
CA HIS A 144 -1.60 15.86 -5.31
C HIS A 144 -0.51 15.82 -6.39
N GLY A 145 -0.36 14.71 -7.11
CA GLY A 145 0.59 14.57 -8.22
C GLY A 145 2.03 14.24 -7.80
N LEU A 146 2.28 13.93 -6.53
CA LEU A 146 3.59 13.48 -6.07
C LEU A 146 3.79 12.01 -6.47
N GLN A 147 4.74 11.79 -7.38
CA GLN A 147 5.05 10.47 -7.92
C GLN A 147 5.74 9.55 -6.91
N TYR A 148 5.49 8.25 -7.07
CA TYR A 148 6.27 7.16 -6.50
C TYR A 148 7.21 6.58 -7.55
N GLU A 149 8.33 6.00 -7.12
CA GLU A 149 9.15 5.19 -8.03
C GLU A 149 8.39 3.91 -8.39
N THR A 150 7.96 3.81 -9.65
CA THR A 150 7.02 2.77 -10.10
C THR A 150 7.71 1.75 -10.99
N TYR A 151 7.61 0.48 -10.62
CA TYR A 151 8.07 -0.65 -11.41
C TYR A 151 6.88 -1.48 -11.86
N VAL A 152 6.77 -1.71 -13.17
CA VAL A 152 5.68 -2.48 -13.76
C VAL A 152 6.22 -3.77 -14.37
N PHE A 153 5.69 -4.90 -13.93
CA PHE A 153 6.05 -6.23 -14.40
C PHE A 153 4.99 -6.78 -15.35
N GLU A 154 5.45 -7.41 -16.44
CA GLU A 154 4.58 -8.05 -17.43
C GLU A 154 3.87 -9.27 -16.84
N ASP A 155 2.62 -9.48 -17.25
CA ASP A 155 1.79 -10.58 -16.75
C ASP A 155 2.34 -11.95 -17.16
N GLY A 156 2.31 -12.91 -16.23
CA GLY A 156 2.67 -14.29 -16.52
C GLY A 156 4.16 -14.55 -16.75
N LYS A 157 5.01 -13.53 -16.65
CA LYS A 157 6.48 -13.70 -16.81
C LYS A 157 7.18 -14.22 -15.57
N PHE A 158 6.69 -13.87 -14.38
CA PHE A 158 7.33 -14.24 -13.13
C PHE A 158 6.46 -15.27 -12.39
N PRO A 159 7.01 -16.44 -11.99
CA PRO A 159 6.29 -17.38 -11.16
C PRO A 159 6.08 -16.79 -9.75
N GLY A 160 4.87 -16.94 -9.21
CA GLY A 160 4.44 -16.38 -7.92
C GLY A 160 3.43 -15.24 -8.07
N GLU A 161 2.96 -14.70 -6.93
CA GLU A 161 2.04 -13.58 -6.88
C GLU A 161 2.75 -12.21 -6.98
N HIS A 162 1.95 -11.15 -7.10
CA HIS A 162 2.36 -9.74 -7.16
C HIS A 162 3.32 -9.29 -6.04
N ASN A 163 3.25 -9.91 -4.86
CA ASN A 163 4.08 -9.58 -3.69
C ASN A 163 5.54 -10.03 -3.80
N ARG A 164 5.90 -10.87 -4.79
CA ARG A 164 7.25 -11.42 -4.92
C ARG A 164 8.35 -10.35 -4.94
N PHE A 165 8.08 -9.17 -5.49
CA PHE A 165 9.09 -8.14 -5.69
C PHE A 165 9.38 -7.37 -4.40
N THR A 166 8.34 -6.93 -3.69
CA THR A 166 8.46 -6.28 -2.38
C THR A 166 8.61 -7.29 -1.22
N GLN A 167 8.71 -8.58 -1.53
CA GLN A 167 8.94 -9.70 -0.59
C GLN A 167 9.86 -10.76 -1.21
N SER A 168 10.88 -10.32 -1.94
CA SER A 168 11.92 -11.24 -2.44
C SER A 168 12.73 -11.77 -1.26
N GLU A 169 13.30 -12.98 -1.36
CA GLU A 169 14.13 -13.56 -0.28
C GLU A 169 15.25 -12.61 0.14
N ARG A 170 15.89 -11.95 -0.83
CA ARG A 170 16.95 -10.98 -0.57
C ARG A 170 16.45 -9.76 0.23
N LEU A 171 15.28 -9.23 -0.11
CA LEU A 171 14.70 -8.07 0.57
C LEU A 171 14.17 -8.45 1.96
N VAL A 172 13.50 -9.61 2.07
CA VAL A 172 12.99 -10.17 3.33
C VAL A 172 14.10 -10.34 4.36
N ASN A 173 15.28 -10.81 3.93
CA ASN A 173 16.42 -11.05 4.81
C ASN A 173 17.32 -9.81 5.01
N ALA A 174 16.95 -8.65 4.46
CA ALA A 174 17.65 -7.40 4.71
C ALA A 174 17.43 -6.91 6.14
N ASP A 175 18.48 -6.34 6.74
CA ASP A 175 18.36 -5.77 8.09
C ASP A 175 17.40 -4.57 8.07
N GLY A 176 16.42 -4.57 8.98
CA GLY A 176 15.42 -3.50 9.07
C GLY A 176 14.20 -3.67 8.17
N TYR A 177 14.05 -4.81 7.48
CA TYR A 177 12.83 -5.17 6.74
C TYR A 177 11.67 -5.49 7.69
N GLU A 178 10.53 -4.83 7.49
CA GLU A 178 9.29 -5.03 8.27
C GLU A 178 8.07 -4.97 7.35
N GLN A 179 6.99 -5.68 7.74
CA GLN A 179 5.71 -5.59 7.05
C GLN A 179 4.64 -4.95 7.93
N TRP A 180 3.95 -3.97 7.37
CA TRP A 180 2.89 -3.22 8.04
C TRP A 180 1.56 -3.56 7.39
N TYR A 181 0.71 -4.29 8.10
CA TYR A 181 -0.63 -4.66 7.65
C TYR A 181 -1.63 -3.60 8.12
N ILE A 182 -2.29 -2.95 7.17
CA ILE A 182 -3.13 -1.79 7.40
C ILE A 182 -4.59 -2.12 7.17
N GLY A 183 -5.37 -2.03 8.24
CA GLY A 183 -6.81 -2.26 8.21
C GLY A 183 -7.18 -3.69 7.86
N ALA A 184 -8.37 -3.84 7.29
CA ALA A 184 -8.98 -5.11 6.95
C ALA A 184 -8.28 -5.80 5.78
N SER A 185 -7.40 -6.72 6.13
CA SER A 185 -6.68 -7.49 5.13
C SER A 185 -7.56 -8.66 4.64
N GLY A 186 -7.49 -8.99 3.35
CA GLY A 186 -8.18 -10.15 2.80
C GLY A 186 -7.41 -11.46 3.03
N PRO A 187 -7.90 -12.61 2.54
CA PRO A 187 -7.20 -13.90 2.60
C PRO A 187 -5.76 -13.83 2.07
N ILE A 188 -5.53 -13.00 1.04
CA ILE A 188 -4.22 -12.77 0.43
C ILE A 188 -3.16 -12.32 1.44
N ALA A 189 -3.55 -11.62 2.51
CA ALA A 189 -2.62 -11.23 3.56
C ALA A 189 -2.15 -12.41 4.41
N SER A 190 -2.99 -13.44 4.58
CA SER A 190 -2.55 -14.66 5.27
C SER A 190 -1.54 -15.44 4.42
N GLU A 191 -1.72 -15.46 3.10
CA GLU A 191 -0.75 -16.04 2.15
C GLU A 191 0.56 -15.25 2.13
N GLN A 192 0.49 -13.92 2.11
CA GLN A 192 1.65 -13.04 2.21
C GLN A 192 2.42 -13.23 3.53
N LEU A 193 1.71 -13.38 4.66
CA LEU A 193 2.33 -13.67 5.96
C LEU A 193 3.03 -15.04 5.99
N GLN A 194 2.41 -16.07 5.41
CA GLN A 194 3.01 -17.41 5.34
C GLN A 194 4.24 -17.41 4.45
N ASP A 195 4.17 -16.77 3.28
CA ASP A 195 5.31 -16.61 2.38
C ASP A 195 6.44 -15.82 3.05
N TYR A 196 6.11 -14.78 3.83
CA TYR A 196 7.12 -14.00 4.56
C TYR A 196 7.81 -14.88 5.61
N ASN A 197 7.04 -15.59 6.42
CA ASN A 197 7.58 -16.50 7.42
C ASN A 197 8.44 -17.63 6.81
N ALA A 198 8.08 -18.12 5.62
CA ALA A 198 8.80 -19.20 4.95
C ALA A 198 10.15 -18.78 4.35
N LYS A 199 10.32 -17.48 4.04
CA LYS A 199 11.52 -16.93 3.39
C LYS A 199 12.59 -16.42 4.36
N ILE A 200 12.27 -16.33 5.65
CA ILE A 200 13.21 -15.86 6.67
C ILE A 200 14.28 -16.93 6.89
N GLU A 201 15.53 -16.51 6.80
CA GLU A 201 16.69 -17.36 7.05
C GLU A 201 17.20 -17.22 8.50
N GLY A 202 17.59 -18.35 9.08
CA GLY A 202 18.18 -18.41 10.42
C GLY A 202 17.20 -18.11 11.56
N ASP A 203 17.75 -17.77 12.72
CA ASP A 203 16.99 -17.57 13.97
C ASP A 203 16.55 -16.12 14.19
N LYS A 204 16.69 -15.25 13.17
CA LYS A 204 16.27 -13.84 13.28
C LYS A 204 14.75 -13.77 13.40
N LYS A 205 14.27 -12.94 14.34
CA LYS A 205 12.86 -12.57 14.44
C LYS A 205 12.61 -11.35 13.59
N HIS A 206 11.60 -11.42 12.74
CA HIS A 206 11.21 -10.35 11.85
C HIS A 206 9.92 -9.71 12.33
N ARG A 207 9.85 -8.38 12.26
CA ARG A 207 8.71 -7.64 12.80
C ARG A 207 7.58 -7.53 11.77
N VAL A 208 6.37 -7.78 12.27
CA VAL A 208 5.11 -7.52 11.58
C VAL A 208 4.29 -6.59 12.46
N VAL A 209 3.90 -5.44 11.92
CA VAL A 209 3.02 -4.50 12.61
C VAL A 209 1.65 -4.57 11.99
N VAL A 210 0.61 -4.80 12.79
CA VAL A 210 -0.77 -4.93 12.31
C VAL A 210 -1.59 -3.79 12.91
N PHE A 211 -2.05 -2.90 12.04
CA PHE A 211 -2.84 -1.73 12.39
C PHE A 211 -4.33 -2.02 12.21
N ARG A 212 -5.07 -1.96 13.31
CA ARG A 212 -6.51 -2.16 13.30
C ARG A 212 -7.21 -0.91 12.76
N ALA A 213 -7.95 -1.05 11.67
CA ALA A 213 -8.83 -0.01 11.16
C ALA A 213 -10.16 -0.63 10.67
N PRO A 214 -11.31 -0.02 10.96
CA PRO A 214 -12.60 -0.50 10.50
C PRO A 214 -12.75 -0.39 8.97
N LEU A 215 -13.51 -1.32 8.40
CA LEU A 215 -13.92 -1.29 7.00
C LEU A 215 -14.78 -0.06 6.67
N ASN A 216 -14.70 0.42 5.42
CA ASN A 216 -15.63 1.42 4.91
C ASN A 216 -16.97 0.76 4.55
N GLU A 217 -17.99 0.88 5.42
CA GLU A 217 -19.30 0.25 5.21
C GLU A 217 -20.00 0.68 3.91
N ALA A 218 -19.73 1.88 3.39
CA ALA A 218 -20.33 2.36 2.14
C ALA A 218 -19.94 1.51 0.91
N LEU A 219 -18.79 0.81 0.97
CA LEU A 219 -18.40 -0.14 -0.07
C LEU A 219 -19.27 -1.40 -0.06
N SER A 220 -19.85 -1.80 1.07
CA SER A 220 -20.73 -2.97 1.14
C SER A 220 -21.97 -2.78 0.27
N ASP A 221 -22.56 -1.58 0.29
CA ASP A 221 -23.71 -1.24 -0.54
C ASP A 221 -23.37 -1.21 -2.03
N ASP A 222 -22.20 -0.68 -2.40
CA ASP A 222 -21.72 -0.68 -3.79
C ASP A 222 -21.46 -2.11 -4.30
N ILE A 223 -20.85 -2.96 -3.47
CA ILE A 223 -20.61 -4.37 -3.80
C ILE A 223 -21.95 -5.12 -3.96
N ALA A 224 -22.91 -4.91 -3.06
CA ALA A 224 -24.24 -5.53 -3.16
C ALA A 224 -24.96 -5.12 -4.46
N LYS A 225 -24.91 -3.84 -4.84
CA LYS A 225 -25.47 -3.36 -6.13
C LYS A 225 -24.77 -4.01 -7.32
N LYS A 226 -23.43 -4.11 -7.29
CA LYS A 226 -22.65 -4.78 -8.33
C LYS A 226 -22.96 -6.28 -8.43
N LEU A 227 -23.25 -6.92 -7.30
CA LEU A 227 -23.62 -8.34 -7.24
C LEU A 227 -24.96 -8.57 -7.92
N GLU A 228 -25.97 -7.74 -7.63
CA GLU A 228 -27.27 -7.84 -8.31
C GLU A 228 -27.15 -7.60 -9.82
N ALA A 229 -26.34 -6.63 -10.25
CA ALA A 229 -26.06 -6.43 -11.67
C ALA A 229 -25.37 -7.65 -12.31
N ALA A 230 -24.41 -8.27 -11.61
CA ALA A 230 -23.71 -9.47 -12.10
C ALA A 230 -24.64 -10.70 -12.18
N LYS A 231 -25.60 -10.83 -11.26
CA LYS A 231 -26.65 -11.87 -11.30
C LYS A 231 -27.56 -11.69 -12.51
N VAL A 232 -27.97 -10.45 -12.83
CA VAL A 232 -28.76 -10.15 -14.03
C VAL A 232 -27.99 -10.51 -15.30
N SER A 233 -26.69 -10.21 -15.36
CA SER A 233 -25.84 -10.53 -16.51
C SER A 233 -25.32 -11.98 -16.53
N GLN A 234 -25.67 -12.80 -15.52
CA GLN A 234 -25.19 -14.19 -15.36
C GLN A 234 -23.66 -14.34 -15.41
N ASP A 235 -22.92 -13.34 -14.92
CA ASP A 235 -21.45 -13.39 -14.86
C ASP A 235 -21.02 -14.17 -13.60
N GLN A 236 -20.94 -15.49 -13.72
CA GLN A 236 -20.67 -16.38 -12.58
C GLN A 236 -19.34 -16.09 -11.90
N SER A 237 -18.30 -15.71 -12.66
CA SER A 237 -17.00 -15.36 -12.08
C SER A 237 -17.10 -14.12 -11.21
N LYS A 238 -17.83 -13.11 -11.66
CA LYS A 238 -18.02 -11.87 -10.92
C LYS A 238 -18.94 -12.06 -9.72
N ILE A 239 -19.97 -12.89 -9.84
CA ILE A 239 -20.86 -13.27 -8.72
C ILE A 239 -20.03 -13.88 -7.58
N THR A 240 -19.26 -14.93 -7.86
CA THR A 240 -18.44 -15.60 -6.83
C THR A 240 -17.44 -14.64 -6.16
N LYS A 241 -16.81 -13.75 -6.94
CA LYS A 241 -15.89 -12.73 -6.39
C LYS A 241 -16.60 -11.76 -5.45
N LEU A 242 -17.78 -11.26 -5.83
CA LEU A 242 -18.52 -10.27 -5.04
C LEU A 242 -19.19 -10.89 -3.79
N GLU A 243 -19.64 -12.15 -3.87
CA GLU A 243 -20.13 -12.90 -2.70
C GLU A 243 -19.00 -13.12 -1.68
N GLY A 244 -17.81 -13.54 -2.13
CA GLY A 244 -16.64 -13.66 -1.27
C GLY A 244 -16.23 -12.33 -0.64
N ALA A 245 -16.34 -11.23 -1.38
CA ALA A 245 -16.09 -9.88 -0.86
C ALA A 245 -17.10 -9.51 0.25
N LEU A 246 -18.40 -9.73 0.06
CA LEU A 246 -19.41 -9.45 1.08
C LEU A 246 -19.22 -10.31 2.33
N GLU A 247 -18.81 -11.58 2.18
CA GLU A 247 -18.53 -12.46 3.31
C GLU A 247 -17.39 -11.91 4.19
N GLN A 248 -16.27 -11.52 3.56
CA GLN A 248 -15.13 -10.93 4.28
C GLN A 248 -15.50 -9.65 5.03
N ARG A 249 -16.50 -8.91 4.51
CA ARG A 249 -16.95 -7.63 5.05
C ARG A 249 -17.96 -7.75 6.19
N LYS A 250 -18.38 -8.97 6.57
CA LYS A 250 -19.16 -9.18 7.79
C LYS A 250 -18.35 -8.88 9.06
N HIS A 251 -17.02 -8.96 8.97
CA HIS A 251 -16.10 -8.68 10.06
C HIS A 251 -15.70 -7.20 10.06
N LYS A 252 -16.00 -6.47 11.14
CA LYS A 252 -15.77 -5.01 11.24
C LYS A 252 -14.36 -4.55 10.85
N TYR A 253 -13.36 -5.35 11.23
CA TYR A 253 -11.94 -5.02 11.05
C TYR A 253 -11.24 -5.91 10.02
N GLY A 254 -11.97 -6.83 9.35
CA GLY A 254 -11.41 -7.84 8.44
C GLY A 254 -10.37 -8.77 9.08
N VAL A 255 -9.68 -9.56 8.25
CA VAL A 255 -8.59 -10.44 8.73
C VAL A 255 -7.34 -9.58 9.03
N PRO A 256 -6.56 -9.88 10.09
CA PRO A 256 -6.68 -11.01 11.01
C PRO A 256 -7.32 -10.63 12.34
N TRP A 257 -8.49 -10.00 12.33
CA TRP A 257 -9.23 -9.63 13.54
C TRP A 257 -10.55 -10.42 13.66
N ASP A 258 -10.95 -10.76 14.89
CA ASP A 258 -12.31 -11.21 15.17
C ASP A 258 -13.30 -10.03 15.20
N ASP A 259 -14.60 -10.32 15.36
CA ASP A 259 -15.65 -9.30 15.44
C ASP A 259 -15.52 -8.36 16.64
N SER A 260 -14.83 -8.81 17.70
CA SER A 260 -14.50 -8.00 18.88
C SER A 260 -13.24 -7.15 18.66
N GLY A 261 -12.57 -7.31 17.53
CA GLY A 261 -11.33 -6.63 17.18
C GLY A 261 -10.10 -7.17 17.91
N ASN A 262 -10.13 -8.42 18.37
CA ASN A 262 -8.95 -9.14 18.86
C ASN A 262 -8.24 -9.84 17.69
N PRO A 263 -6.90 -9.95 17.73
CA PRO A 263 -6.18 -10.63 16.67
C PRO A 263 -6.46 -12.14 16.70
N ILE A 264 -6.77 -12.73 15.54
CA ILE A 264 -6.98 -14.18 15.34
C ILE A 264 -5.76 -14.87 14.72
N VAL A 265 -4.59 -14.20 14.76
CA VAL A 265 -3.33 -14.79 14.31
C VAL A 265 -2.84 -15.80 15.34
N ASP A 266 -2.72 -17.05 14.94
CA ASP A 266 -1.99 -18.06 15.71
C ASP A 266 -0.48 -17.85 15.49
N ALA A 267 0.16 -17.11 16.39
CA ALA A 267 1.60 -16.81 16.32
C ALA A 267 2.48 -18.07 16.28
N SER A 268 2.00 -19.22 16.77
CA SER A 268 2.74 -20.49 16.70
C SER A 268 2.93 -21.00 15.26
N LYS A 269 2.07 -20.58 14.33
CA LYS A 269 2.21 -20.87 12.89
C LYS A 269 3.28 -20.02 12.20
N TYR A 270 3.75 -18.97 12.86
CA TYR A 270 4.70 -18.01 12.33
C TYR A 270 5.93 -17.89 13.25
N PRO A 271 6.70 -18.97 13.43
CA PRO A 271 7.79 -19.02 14.39
C PRO A 271 8.91 -18.01 14.10
N HIS A 272 9.00 -17.41 12.92
CA HIS A 272 10.01 -16.41 12.59
C HIS A 272 9.50 -14.97 12.69
N LEU A 273 8.21 -14.78 12.98
CA LEU A 273 7.58 -13.46 13.04
C LEU A 273 7.31 -13.02 14.48
N GLU A 274 7.53 -11.72 14.74
CA GLU A 274 7.13 -11.03 15.96
C GLU A 274 6.04 -10.02 15.61
N PHE A 275 4.85 -10.23 16.17
CA PHE A 275 3.69 -9.40 15.89
C PHE A 275 3.55 -8.26 16.90
N GLU A 276 3.40 -7.04 16.39
CA GLU A 276 2.91 -5.89 17.14
C GLU A 276 1.51 -5.52 16.66
N PHE A 277 0.53 -5.61 17.56
CA PHE A 277 -0.87 -5.26 17.26
C PHE A 277 -1.18 -3.86 17.76
N VAL A 278 -1.45 -2.94 16.83
CA VAL A 278 -1.86 -1.55 17.12
C VAL A 278 -3.38 -1.48 17.02
N THR A 279 -4.04 -1.34 18.17
CA THR A 279 -5.49 -1.53 18.29
C THR A 279 -6.27 -0.29 18.73
N LYS A 280 -5.64 0.85 19.00
CA LYS A 280 -6.31 2.00 19.65
C LYS A 280 -6.37 3.21 18.78
#